data_AF-A0A971L3B0-F1
#
_entry.id   AF-A0A971L3B0-F1
#
_cell.length_a   1.000
_cell.length_b   1.000
_cell.length_c   1.000
_cell.angle_alpha   90.00
_cell.angle_beta   90.00
_cell.angle_gamma   90.00
#
_symmetry.space_group_name_H-M   'P 1'
#
loop_
_entity.id
_entity.type
_entity.pdbx_description
1 polymer ?
#
loop_
_entity_poly.entity_id
_entity_poly.type
_entity_poly.pdbx_seq_one_letter_code
_entity_poly.pdbx_strand_id
1 'polypeptide(L)' 'MAADVAAYMKYYNLKRLHTSNGDMTPVEYENYQLKVSTWA' A
#
# COMPACT_ATOMS: atom_id res chain seq x y z
N MET A 1 -11.34 17.56 -11.45
CA MET A 1 -10.48 16.44 -11.89
C MET A 1 -9.39 16.14 -10.86
N ALA A 2 -8.46 17.06 -10.56
CA ALA A 2 -7.31 16.79 -9.69
C ALA A 2 -7.69 16.35 -8.25
N ALA A 3 -8.72 16.94 -7.66
CA ALA A 3 -9.17 16.57 -6.31
C ALA A 3 -9.69 15.12 -6.22
N ASP A 4 -10.39 14.67 -7.26
CA ASP A 4 -10.92 13.31 -7.34
C ASP A 4 -9.79 12.29 -7.51
N VAL A 5 -8.82 12.59 -8.39
CA VAL A 5 -7.61 11.79 -8.54
C VAL A 5 -6.83 11.72 -7.23
N ALA A 6 -6.66 12.85 -6.52
CA ALA A 6 -5.96 12.88 -5.24
C ALA A 6 -6.69 12.04 -4.17
N ALA A 7 -8.02 12.11 -4.13
CA ALA A 7 -8.84 11.30 -3.23
C ALA A 7 -8.72 9.81 -3.56
N TYR A 8 -8.74 9.46 -4.85
CA TYR A 8 -8.56 8.08 -5.31
C TYR A 8 -7.18 7.53 -4.97
N MET A 9 -6.11 8.30 -5.22
CA MET A 9 -4.73 7.88 -4.88
C MET A 9 -4.57 7.65 -3.38
N LYS A 10 -5.15 8.54 -2.55
CA LYS A 10 -5.15 8.38 -1.10
C LYS A 10 -5.91 7.12 -0.67
N TYR A 11 -7.08 6.88 -1.25
CA TYR A 11 -7.87 5.67 -0.98
C TYR A 11 -7.11 4.39 -1.38
N TYR A 12 -6.54 4.36 -2.59
CA TYR A 12 -5.79 3.23 -3.11
C TYR A 12 -4.60 2.90 -2.21
N ASN A 13 -3.80 3.90 -1.86
CA ASN A 13 -2.55 3.68 -1.12
C ASN A 13 -2.77 3.33 0.36
N LEU A 14 -3.82 3.86 1.00
CA LEU A 14 -4.00 3.79 2.46
C LEU A 14 -5.19 2.96 2.93
N LYS A 15 -6.12 2.59 2.06
CA LYS A 15 -7.37 1.92 2.47
C LYS A 15 -7.73 0.69 1.64
N ARG A 16 -7.30 0.62 0.39
CA ARG A 16 -7.61 -0.51 -0.47
C ARG A 16 -6.77 -1.72 -0.07
N LEU A 17 -7.44 -2.78 0.34
CA LEU A 17 -6.81 -4.07 0.60
C LEU A 17 -6.64 -4.83 -0.71
N HIS A 18 -5.51 -5.51 -0.86
CA HIS A 18 -5.18 -6.33 -2.02
C HIS A 18 -4.93 -7.77 -1.61
N THR A 19 -5.70 -8.71 -2.15
CA THR A 19 -5.54 -10.15 -1.88
C THR A 19 -4.14 -10.65 -2.25
N SER A 20 -3.53 -10.09 -3.29
CA SER A 20 -2.14 -10.36 -3.69
C SER A 20 -1.12 -9.94 -2.64
N ASN A 21 -1.44 -8.93 -1.82
CA ASN A 21 -0.58 -8.40 -0.78
C ASN A 21 -0.93 -8.98 0.60
N GLY A 22 -1.70 -10.07 0.65
CA GLY A 22 -2.16 -10.67 1.91
C GLY A 22 -3.18 -9.79 2.64
N ASP A 23 -4.10 -9.18 1.88
CA ASP A 23 -5.13 -8.26 2.38
C ASP A 23 -4.56 -7.01 3.07
N MET A 24 -3.32 -6.63 2.76
CA MET A 24 -2.72 -5.37 3.16
C MET A 24 -2.94 -4.28 2.12
N THR A 25 -2.87 -3.03 2.57
CA THR A 25 -2.78 -1.88 1.67
C THR A 25 -1.40 -1.82 0.99
N PRO A 26 -1.27 -1.11 -0.15
CA PRO A 26 0.02 -0.95 -0.82
C PRO A 26 1.11 -0.43 0.12
N VAL A 27 0.81 0.59 0.94
CA VAL A 27 1.78 1.17 1.88
C VAL A 27 2.18 0.19 2.99
N GLU A 28 1.22 -0.58 3.52
CA GLU A 28 1.51 -1.58 4.55
C GLU A 28 2.39 -2.70 4.01
N TYR A 29 2.13 -3.15 2.78
CA TYR A 29 2.93 -4.18 2.12
C TYR A 29 4.39 -3.74 1.91
N GLU A 30 4.62 -2.53 1.39
CA GLU A 30 5.98 -1.99 1.23
C GLU A 30 6.71 -1.87 2.58
N ASN A 31 6.02 -1.38 3.62
CA ASN A 31 6.59 -1.29 4.97
C ASN A 31 6.89 -2.67 5.59
N TYR A 32 6.09 -3.69 5.28
CA TYR A 32 6.34 -5.06 5.70
C TYR A 32 7.61 -5.61 5.05
N GLN A 33 7.81 -5.37 3.75
CA GLN A 33 9.02 -5.79 3.04
C GLN A 33 10.28 -5.06 3.52
N LEU A 34 10.19 -3.79 3.93
CA LEU A 34 11.33 -3.09 4.51
C LEU A 34 11.74 -3.63 5.88
N LYS A 35 10.83 -4.32 6.60
CA LYS A 35 11.10 -4.90 7.92
C LYS A 35 11.76 -6.28 7.84
N VAL A 36 11.81 -6.92 6.67
CA VAL A 36 12.60 -8.13 6.54
C VAL A 36 14.07 -7.74 6.52
N SER A 37 14.81 -8.11 7.57
CA SER A 37 16.27 -8.02 7.57
C SER A 37 16.75 -8.85 6.38
N THR A 38 17.31 -8.19 5.36
CA THR A 38 17.98 -8.87 4.27
C THR A 38 19.05 -9.76 4.89
N TRP A 39 18.92 -11.08 4.74
CA TRP A 39 19.96 -12.02 5.13
C TRP A 39 21.19 -11.70 4.28
N ALA A 40 22.23 -11.18 4.92
CA ALA A 40 23.55 -11.00 4.31
C ALA A 40 24.37 -12.29 4.50
#